data_AF-B7FNM8-F1
#
_entry.id   AF-B7FNM8-F1
#
_cell.length_a   1.000
_cell.length_b   1.000
_cell.length_c   1.000
_cell.angle_alpha   90.00
_cell.angle_beta   90.00
_cell.angle_gamma   90.00
#
_symmetry.space_group_name_H-M   'P 1'
#
loop_
_entity.id
_entity.type
_entity.pdbx_description
1 polymer ?
#
loop_
_entity_poly.entity_id
_entity_poly.type
_entity_poly.pdbx_seq_one_letter_code
_entity_poly.pdbx_strand_id
1 'polypeptide(L)'
;CVLQWTYYTANMWGTCANGTEAVGCGKAETFRNCADVAIVSNTGGGIPPPFVNNKSPYLLYYRDYRAPADNNIFPLIVRDQKCIGAPAFRALPGIDNWCEINCLRYPPNCPEDACQCPQECVAIGEYAGQDGADTYCMDKCLNYESECPPDRCRCY
;
A
#
# COMPACT_ATOMS: atom_id res chain seq x y z
N CYS A 1 12.07 13.86 -4.18
CA CYS A 1 12.17 14.33 -2.78
C CYS A 1 13.12 13.39 -2.04
N VAL A 2 13.52 13.74 -0.82
CA VAL A 2 14.44 12.91 -0.02
C VAL A 2 13.72 12.49 1.24
N LEU A 3 13.63 11.18 1.48
CA LEU A 3 13.16 10.64 2.75
C LEU A 3 14.34 10.61 3.71
N GLN A 4 14.23 11.30 4.83
CA GLN A 4 15.26 11.29 5.88
C GLN A 4 14.75 10.52 7.10
N TRP A 5 15.41 9.40 7.40
CA TRP A 5 15.21 8.70 8.66
C TRP A 5 16.22 9.19 9.69
N THR A 6 15.73 9.51 10.89
CA THR A 6 16.56 9.90 12.03
C THR A 6 16.26 8.97 13.19
N TYR A 7 17.29 8.34 13.73
CA TYR A 7 17.20 7.48 14.91
C TYR A 7 18.05 8.05 16.03
N TYR A 8 17.39 8.41 17.13
CA TYR A 8 18.01 8.84 18.36
C TYR A 8 18.20 7.61 19.26
N THR A 9 19.45 7.28 19.59
CA THR A 9 19.68 6.18 20.53
C THR A 9 19.30 6.61 21.95
N ALA A 10 19.09 5.63 22.83
CA ALA A 10 18.78 5.89 24.24
C ALA A 10 19.54 4.95 25.19
N ASN A 11 20.70 4.45 24.75
CA ASN A 11 21.53 3.51 25.51
C ASN A 11 22.69 4.19 26.27
N MET A 12 22.81 5.51 26.20
CA MET A 12 23.85 6.28 26.89
C MET A 12 23.36 6.79 28.25
N TRP A 13 24.27 6.90 29.22
CA TRP A 13 24.02 7.51 30.52
C TRP A 13 24.27 9.03 30.46
N GLY A 14 23.39 9.83 31.05
CA GLY A 14 23.60 11.27 31.13
C GLY A 14 22.63 12.00 32.05
N THR A 15 22.78 13.32 32.11
CA THR A 15 21.97 14.19 32.98
C THR A 15 20.65 14.58 32.33
N CYS A 16 19.55 14.36 33.04
CA CYS A 16 18.20 14.71 32.65
C CYS A 16 17.87 16.18 32.97
N ALA A 17 16.77 16.72 32.43
CA ALA A 17 16.37 18.11 32.62
C ALA A 17 16.08 18.50 34.09
N ASN A 18 15.74 17.53 34.93
CA ASN A 18 15.52 17.69 36.37
C ASN A 18 16.82 17.55 37.21
N GLY A 19 17.99 17.41 36.57
CA GLY A 19 19.29 17.28 37.23
C GLY A 19 19.64 15.87 37.72
N THR A 20 18.75 14.87 37.57
CA THR A 20 19.08 13.47 37.87
C THR A 20 19.86 12.82 36.74
N GLU A 21 20.57 11.72 36.99
CA GLU A 21 21.23 10.95 35.95
C GLU A 21 20.53 9.62 35.68
N ALA A 22 20.37 9.28 34.40
CA ALA A 22 19.73 8.05 33.96
C ALA A 22 20.18 7.65 32.54
N VAL A 23 19.92 6.39 32.18
CA VAL A 23 20.05 5.90 30.80
C VAL A 23 18.98 6.57 29.91
N GLY A 24 19.38 7.04 28.73
CA GLY A 24 18.53 7.78 27.80
C GLY A 24 18.52 9.29 28.02
N CYS A 25 19.21 9.79 29.05
CA CYS A 25 19.41 11.21 29.30
C CYS A 25 20.78 11.68 28.78
N GLY A 26 20.93 12.99 28.58
CA GLY A 26 22.14 13.58 27.99
C GLY A 26 22.18 13.50 26.46
N LYS A 27 23.38 13.66 25.88
CA LYS A 27 23.57 13.63 24.42
C LYS A 27 23.73 12.19 23.95
N ALA A 28 22.71 11.69 23.26
CA ALA A 28 22.76 10.39 22.62
C ALA A 28 23.35 10.46 21.19
N GLU A 29 23.90 9.35 20.72
CA GLU A 29 24.23 9.18 19.31
C GLU A 29 22.97 9.29 18.44
N THR A 30 23.13 9.91 17.27
CA THR A 30 22.04 10.05 16.30
C THR A 30 22.48 9.47 14.96
N PHE A 31 21.73 8.48 14.48
CA PHE A 31 21.91 7.92 13.16
C PHE A 31 20.97 8.62 12.18
N ARG A 32 21.50 9.01 11.03
CA ARG A 32 20.71 9.66 9.97
C ARG A 32 21.03 9.02 8.64
N ASN A 33 19.98 8.60 7.94
CA ASN A 33 20.07 8.11 6.57
C ASN A 33 19.09 8.86 5.68
N CYS A 34 19.50 9.04 4.44
CA CYS A 34 18.69 9.68 3.41
C CYS A 34 18.48 8.69 2.27
N ALA A 35 17.25 8.63 1.75
CA ALA A 35 16.93 7.90 0.54
C ALA A 35 16.30 8.86 -0.48
N ASP A 36 16.76 8.78 -1.72
CA ASP A 36 16.15 9.50 -2.83
C ASP A 36 14.83 8.81 -3.20
N VAL A 37 13.73 9.55 -3.14
CA VAL A 37 12.38 9.04 -3.42
C VAL A 37 11.64 9.96 -4.39
N ALA A 38 10.72 9.41 -5.16
CA ALA A 38 9.81 10.18 -5.99
C ALA A 38 8.38 10.01 -5.46
N ILE A 39 7.71 11.12 -5.14
CA ILE A 39 6.27 11.13 -4.89
C ILE A 39 5.62 11.51 -6.22
N VAL A 40 4.91 10.56 -6.81
CA VAL A 40 4.18 10.77 -8.06
C VAL A 40 2.73 11.10 -7.76
N SER A 41 2.20 12.16 -8.39
CA SER A 41 0.78 12.47 -8.39
C SER A 41 0.07 11.55 -9.38
N ASN A 42 -0.95 10.81 -8.92
CA ASN A 42 -1.77 9.94 -9.77
C ASN A 42 -2.68 10.66 -10.75
N THR A 43 -2.85 11.97 -10.59
CA THR A 43 -3.63 12.82 -11.50
C THR A 43 -2.65 13.73 -12.23
N GLY A 44 -2.00 13.17 -13.24
CA GLY A 44 -1.25 13.95 -14.23
C GLY A 44 -2.23 14.79 -15.03
N GLY A 45 -2.19 16.12 -14.84
CA GLY A 45 -3.03 17.11 -15.53
C GLY A 45 -2.74 17.25 -17.02
N GLY A 46 -2.97 16.20 -17.80
CA GLY A 46 -2.97 16.22 -19.25
C GLY A 46 -4.36 15.86 -19.78
N ILE A 47 -5.02 16.80 -20.45
CA ILE A 47 -6.25 16.53 -21.22
C ILE A 47 -5.82 15.73 -22.46
N PRO A 48 -6.26 14.48 -22.63
CA PRO A 48 -5.96 13.70 -23.82
C PRO A 48 -6.84 14.14 -24.99
N PRO A 49 -6.35 13.98 -26.23
CA PRO A 49 -7.00 14.56 -27.39
C PRO A 49 -8.37 13.90 -27.72
N PRO A 50 -9.30 14.64 -28.37
CA PRO A 50 -10.73 14.31 -28.41
C PRO A 50 -11.13 13.11 -29.29
N PHE A 51 -10.20 12.43 -29.96
CA PHE A 51 -10.50 11.41 -30.97
C PHE A 51 -10.54 9.97 -30.42
N VAL A 52 -10.19 9.76 -29.16
CA VAL A 52 -10.38 8.45 -28.53
C VAL A 52 -11.84 8.39 -28.06
N ASN A 53 -12.66 7.58 -28.73
CA ASN A 53 -14.02 7.24 -28.31
C ASN A 53 -13.94 6.34 -27.05
N ASN A 54 -13.29 6.86 -26.01
CA ASN A 54 -12.87 6.18 -24.81
C ASN A 54 -13.82 6.61 -23.71
N LYS A 55 -14.43 5.66 -23.01
CA LYS A 55 -15.24 5.93 -21.80
C LYS A 55 -14.42 6.54 -20.65
N SER A 56 -13.14 6.79 -20.88
CA SER A 56 -12.09 6.98 -19.91
C SER A 56 -10.98 7.87 -20.48
N PRO A 57 -11.25 9.16 -20.77
CA PRO A 57 -10.28 10.04 -21.41
C PRO A 57 -8.96 10.07 -20.64
N TYR A 58 -8.97 10.21 -19.32
CA TYR A 58 -7.77 10.43 -18.52
C TYR A 58 -6.88 9.19 -18.25
N LEU A 59 -7.11 8.05 -18.92
CA LEU A 59 -6.35 6.83 -18.68
C LEU A 59 -4.86 7.01 -19.01
N LEU A 60 -4.01 6.93 -17.98
CA LEU A 60 -2.56 7.00 -18.11
C LEU A 60 -2.03 5.63 -18.53
N TYR A 61 -1.06 5.60 -19.43
CA TYR A 61 -0.40 4.37 -19.89
C TYR A 61 1.11 4.49 -19.74
N TYR A 62 1.77 3.38 -19.42
CA TYR A 62 3.22 3.25 -19.55
C TYR A 62 3.57 2.25 -20.65
N ARG A 63 4.74 2.44 -21.27
CA ARG A 63 5.25 1.53 -22.29
C ARG A 63 6.39 0.70 -21.70
N ASP A 64 6.24 -0.61 -21.68
CA ASP A 64 7.29 -1.54 -21.27
C ASP A 64 8.04 -2.09 -22.47
N TYR A 65 9.26 -1.61 -22.71
CA TYR A 65 10.09 -2.07 -23.83
C TYR A 65 10.57 -3.52 -23.71
N ARG A 66 10.33 -4.18 -22.57
CA ARG A 66 10.63 -5.62 -22.37
C ARG A 66 9.52 -6.51 -22.93
N ALA A 67 8.31 -5.98 -23.11
CA ALA A 67 7.19 -6.71 -23.68
C ALA A 67 7.20 -6.67 -25.21
N PRO A 68 6.56 -7.66 -25.89
CA PRO A 68 6.39 -7.67 -27.33
C PRO A 68 5.78 -6.36 -27.87
N ALA A 69 6.26 -5.87 -29.02
CA ALA A 69 5.90 -4.55 -29.55
C ALA A 69 4.40 -4.39 -29.84
N ASP A 70 3.71 -5.51 -30.09
CA ASP A 70 2.27 -5.64 -30.28
C ASP A 70 1.47 -5.47 -28.97
N ASN A 71 2.08 -5.68 -27.80
CA ASN A 71 1.44 -5.60 -26.48
C ASN A 71 2.35 -4.96 -25.41
N ASN A 72 3.01 -3.86 -25.75
CA ASN A 72 3.93 -3.17 -24.83
C ASN A 72 3.34 -1.96 -24.10
N ILE A 73 2.05 -1.68 -24.26
CA ILE A 73 1.38 -0.54 -23.64
C ILE A 73 0.44 -1.04 -22.56
N PHE A 74 0.71 -0.67 -21.31
CA PHE A 74 -0.05 -1.11 -20.14
C PHE A 74 -0.69 0.10 -19.46
N PRO A 75 -1.91 -0.03 -18.92
CA PRO A 75 -2.52 1.01 -18.12
C PRO A 75 -1.67 1.25 -16.87
N LEU A 76 -1.44 2.52 -16.52
CA LEU A 76 -0.70 2.89 -15.34
C LEU A 76 -1.53 2.53 -14.11
N ILE A 77 -1.03 1.55 -13.36
CA ILE A 77 -1.53 1.24 -12.02
C ILE A 77 -1.02 2.35 -11.12
N VAL A 78 -1.94 3.13 -10.60
CA VAL A 78 -1.65 4.34 -9.82
C VAL A 78 -1.84 4.08 -8.32
N ARG A 79 -2.53 3.01 -7.94
CA ARG A 79 -2.76 2.63 -6.55
C ARG A 79 -1.99 1.36 -6.20
N ASP A 80 -1.25 1.42 -5.10
CA ASP A 80 -0.74 0.25 -4.39
C ASP A 80 -1.76 -0.07 -3.28
N GLN A 81 -2.62 -1.05 -3.54
CA GLN A 81 -3.64 -1.51 -2.60
C GLN A 81 -4.00 -2.96 -2.93
N LYS A 82 -4.18 -3.80 -1.90
CA LYS A 82 -4.73 -5.14 -2.09
C LYS A 82 -6.20 -5.07 -2.48
N CYS A 83 -6.56 -5.66 -3.61
CA CYS A 83 -7.95 -5.90 -4.00
C CYS A 83 -8.21 -7.40 -4.10
N ILE A 84 -9.35 -7.83 -3.59
CA ILE A 84 -9.75 -9.23 -3.52
C ILE A 84 -11.12 -9.42 -4.15
N GLY A 85 -11.43 -10.64 -4.57
CA GLY A 85 -12.78 -11.00 -4.98
C GLY A 85 -13.78 -10.81 -3.84
N ALA A 86 -14.95 -10.26 -4.17
CA ALA A 86 -16.08 -10.18 -3.25
C ALA A 86 -16.48 -11.60 -2.80
N PRO A 87 -17.18 -11.76 -1.66
CA PRO A 87 -17.50 -13.08 -1.09
C PRO A 87 -18.15 -14.06 -2.07
N ALA A 88 -18.96 -13.57 -3.03
CA ALA A 88 -19.61 -14.38 -4.05
C ALA A 88 -18.64 -14.95 -5.11
N PHE A 89 -17.51 -14.29 -5.35
CA PHE A 89 -16.57 -14.62 -6.43
C PHE A 89 -15.21 -15.13 -5.92
N ARG A 90 -15.00 -15.14 -4.59
CA ARG A 90 -13.74 -15.51 -3.94
C ARG A 90 -13.22 -16.92 -4.26
N ALA A 91 -14.11 -17.82 -4.66
CA ALA A 91 -13.76 -19.19 -5.06
C ALA A 91 -13.22 -19.29 -6.50
N LEU A 92 -13.33 -18.22 -7.31
CA LEU A 92 -12.84 -18.21 -8.68
C LEU A 92 -11.32 -18.03 -8.72
N PRO A 93 -10.56 -18.97 -9.31
CA PRO A 93 -9.11 -18.83 -9.44
C PRO A 93 -8.74 -17.56 -10.23
N GLY A 94 -7.84 -16.75 -9.67
CA GLY A 94 -7.33 -15.54 -10.33
C GLY A 94 -8.22 -14.30 -10.21
N ILE A 95 -9.32 -14.35 -9.46
CA ILE A 95 -10.20 -13.19 -9.25
C ILE A 95 -9.47 -12.03 -8.55
N ASP A 96 -8.61 -12.33 -7.57
CA ASP A 96 -7.87 -11.30 -6.83
C ASP A 96 -6.93 -10.52 -7.75
N ASN A 97 -6.15 -11.22 -8.58
CA ASN A 97 -5.29 -10.59 -9.59
C ASN A 97 -6.11 -9.80 -10.62
N TRP A 98 -7.28 -10.30 -11.00
CA TRP A 98 -8.19 -9.54 -11.85
C TRP A 98 -8.65 -8.25 -11.16
N CYS A 99 -9.07 -8.31 -9.90
CA CYS A 99 -9.48 -7.14 -9.12
C CYS A 99 -8.32 -6.14 -8.98
N GLU A 100 -7.12 -6.57 -8.66
CA GLU A 100 -5.94 -5.70 -8.58
C GLU A 100 -5.70 -4.95 -9.90
N ILE A 101 -5.69 -5.65 -11.04
CA ILE A 101 -5.47 -5.02 -12.35
C ILE A 101 -6.61 -4.07 -12.73
N ASN A 102 -7.85 -4.47 -12.48
CA ASN A 102 -9.03 -3.79 -13.00
C ASN A 102 -9.55 -2.67 -12.07
N CYS A 103 -9.27 -2.77 -10.76
CA CYS A 103 -9.65 -1.78 -9.75
C CYS A 103 -8.57 -0.72 -9.52
N LEU A 104 -7.29 -1.07 -9.66
CA LEU A 104 -6.17 -0.14 -9.43
C LEU A 104 -5.72 0.61 -10.69
N ARG A 105 -6.18 0.20 -11.88
CA ARG A 105 -6.04 1.01 -13.11
C ARG A 105 -6.82 2.32 -12.99
N TYR A 106 -6.41 3.33 -13.75
CA TYR A 106 -7.13 4.60 -13.81
C TYR A 106 -7.67 4.90 -15.20
N PRO A 107 -9.00 5.01 -15.42
CA PRO A 107 -10.01 4.95 -14.39
C PRO A 107 -10.28 3.51 -13.93
N PRO A 108 -10.64 3.33 -12.66
CA PRO A 108 -11.05 2.03 -12.14
C PRO A 108 -12.20 1.49 -12.97
N ASN A 109 -12.15 0.21 -13.28
CA ASN A 109 -13.32 -0.51 -13.78
C ASN A 109 -13.43 -1.79 -12.94
N CYS A 110 -13.98 -1.56 -11.75
CA CYS A 110 -14.11 -2.48 -10.64
C CYS A 110 -15.60 -2.58 -10.32
N PRO A 111 -16.25 -3.71 -10.59
CA PRO A 111 -17.61 -3.94 -10.14
C PRO A 111 -17.60 -4.11 -8.62
N GLU A 112 -18.34 -3.26 -7.90
CA GLU A 112 -18.45 -3.32 -6.42
C GLU A 112 -19.07 -4.65 -5.92
N ASP A 113 -19.81 -5.34 -6.79
CA ASP A 113 -20.38 -6.66 -6.53
C ASP A 113 -19.36 -7.80 -6.71
N ALA A 114 -18.31 -7.58 -7.52
CA ALA A 114 -17.32 -8.59 -7.87
C ALA A 114 -16.00 -8.45 -7.11
N CYS A 115 -15.62 -7.25 -6.72
CA CYS A 115 -14.33 -6.93 -6.13
C CYS A 115 -14.48 -6.04 -4.90
N GLN A 116 -13.62 -6.27 -3.90
CA GLN A 116 -13.49 -5.45 -2.71
C GLN A 116 -12.03 -5.06 -2.53
N CYS A 117 -11.75 -3.78 -2.30
CA CYS A 117 -10.41 -3.28 -2.03
C CYS A 117 -10.37 -2.76 -0.58
N PRO A 118 -10.03 -3.62 0.40
CA PRO A 118 -9.98 -3.22 1.79
C PRO A 118 -8.87 -2.20 2.05
N GLN A 119 -9.07 -1.37 3.08
CA GLN A 119 -8.07 -0.40 3.56
C GLN A 119 -7.70 -0.63 5.01
N GLU A 120 -8.60 -1.26 5.77
CA GLU A 120 -8.37 -1.56 7.16
C GLU A 120 -8.60 -3.05 7.40
N CYS A 121 -7.80 -3.60 8.31
CA CYS A 121 -7.96 -4.95 8.81
C CYS A 121 -7.94 -4.92 10.33
N VAL A 122 -8.90 -5.62 10.93
CA VAL A 122 -9.03 -5.76 12.36
C VAL A 122 -8.87 -7.21 12.76
N ALA A 123 -8.31 -7.42 13.95
CA ALA A 123 -8.19 -8.73 14.55
C ALA A 123 -9.55 -9.20 15.09
N ILE A 124 -9.87 -10.46 14.80
CA ILE A 124 -11.07 -11.16 15.24
C ILE A 124 -10.69 -12.48 15.92
N GLY A 125 -11.67 -13.13 16.55
CA GLY A 125 -11.46 -14.44 17.19
C GLY A 125 -10.43 -14.36 18.31
N GLU A 126 -9.42 -15.23 18.27
CA GLU A 126 -8.37 -15.35 19.30
C GLU A 126 -7.48 -14.11 19.42
N TYR A 127 -7.37 -13.31 18.36
CA TYR A 127 -6.53 -12.11 18.32
C TYR A 127 -7.27 -10.82 18.69
N ALA A 128 -8.60 -10.89 18.87
CA ALA A 128 -9.40 -9.73 19.20
C ALA A 128 -8.98 -9.07 20.52
N GLY A 129 -8.68 -7.77 20.50
CA GLY A 129 -8.32 -6.99 21.69
C GLY A 129 -6.89 -7.20 22.20
N GLN A 130 -6.06 -7.97 21.50
CA GLN A 130 -4.63 -8.07 21.80
C GLN A 130 -3.89 -6.86 21.21
N ASP A 131 -2.98 -6.29 22.00
CA ASP A 131 -2.19 -5.14 21.56
C ASP A 131 -1.27 -5.53 20.39
N GLY A 132 -1.33 -4.77 19.29
CA GLY A 132 -0.61 -5.05 18.04
C GLY A 132 -1.23 -6.15 17.14
N ALA A 133 -2.38 -6.71 17.47
CA ALA A 133 -3.03 -7.71 16.62
C ALA A 133 -3.63 -7.12 15.33
N ASP A 134 -4.17 -5.90 15.40
CA ASP A 134 -4.72 -5.21 14.23
C ASP A 134 -3.61 -4.89 13.22
N THR A 135 -2.43 -4.46 13.70
CA THR A 135 -1.27 -4.20 12.83
C THR A 135 -0.73 -5.48 12.21
N TYR A 136 -0.71 -6.59 12.95
CA TYR A 136 -0.42 -7.91 12.39
C TYR A 136 -1.39 -8.29 11.26
N CYS A 137 -2.69 -8.06 11.46
CA CYS A 137 -3.69 -8.33 10.42
C CYS A 137 -3.51 -7.44 9.19
N MET A 138 -3.22 -6.16 9.36
CA MET A 138 -2.91 -5.26 8.24
C MET A 138 -1.68 -5.76 7.45
N ASP A 139 -0.61 -6.15 8.13
CA ASP A 139 0.60 -6.67 7.49
C ASP A 139 0.37 -8.01 6.78
N LYS A 140 -0.43 -8.92 7.36
CA LYS A 140 -0.70 -10.21 6.71
C LYS A 140 -1.71 -10.14 5.57
N CYS A 141 -2.63 -9.19 5.62
CA CYS A 141 -3.77 -9.17 4.71
C CYS A 141 -3.69 -8.09 3.62
N LEU A 142 -2.98 -6.98 3.82
CA LEU A 142 -2.93 -5.86 2.86
C LEU A 142 -1.66 -5.83 2.00
N ASN A 143 -0.87 -6.91 2.02
CA ASN A 143 0.36 -7.03 1.25
C ASN A 143 0.18 -7.84 -0.06
N TYR A 144 1.10 -7.63 -1.00
CA TYR A 144 1.21 -8.49 -2.20
C TYR A 144 1.51 -9.93 -1.77
N GLU A 145 0.85 -10.93 -2.38
CA GLU A 145 0.89 -12.34 -1.94
C GLU A 145 0.44 -12.54 -0.47
N SER A 146 -0.56 -11.77 -0.02
CA SER A 146 -1.12 -11.84 1.34
C SER A 146 -1.55 -13.26 1.76
N GLU A 147 -0.99 -13.75 2.87
CA GLU A 147 -1.46 -14.94 3.59
C GLU A 147 -2.37 -14.52 4.75
N CYS A 148 -3.56 -14.02 4.42
CA CYS A 148 -4.50 -13.49 5.41
C CYS A 148 -5.25 -14.62 6.14
N PRO A 149 -5.10 -14.78 7.47
CA PRO A 149 -5.82 -15.80 8.23
C PRO A 149 -7.30 -15.39 8.41
N PRO A 150 -8.27 -16.05 7.76
CA PRO A 150 -9.66 -15.59 7.70
C PRO A 150 -10.43 -15.77 9.01
N ASP A 151 -9.95 -16.64 9.90
CA ASP A 151 -10.50 -16.91 11.23
C ASP A 151 -10.05 -15.88 12.27
N ARG A 152 -8.96 -15.15 11.99
CA ARG A 152 -8.30 -14.25 12.95
C ARG A 152 -8.22 -12.80 12.48
N CYS A 153 -8.39 -12.55 11.18
CA CYS A 153 -8.32 -11.22 10.60
C CYS A 153 -9.54 -10.98 9.71
N ARG A 154 -10.13 -9.80 9.85
CA ARG A 154 -11.22 -9.33 8.98
C ARG A 154 -10.85 -7.97 8.40
N CYS A 155 -10.87 -7.88 7.07
CA CYS A 155 -10.60 -6.65 6.35
C CYS A 155 -11.86 -6.08 5.72
N TYR A 156 -11.95 -4.76 5.64
CA TYR A 156 -13.06 -4.06 5.00
C TYR A 156 -12.60 -2.89 4.13
#